data_AF-A0A4W5RCH1-F1
#
_entry.id   AF-A0A4W5RCH1-F1
#
_cell.length_a   1.000
_cell.length_b   1.000
_cell.length_c   1.000
_cell.angle_alpha   90.00
_cell.angle_beta   90.00
_cell.angle_gamma   90.00
#
_symmetry.space_group_name_H-M   'P 1'
#
loop_
_entity.id
_entity.type
_entity.pdbx_description
1 polymer ?
#
loop_
_entity_poly.entity_id
_entity_poly.type
_entity_poly.pdbx_seq_one_letter_code
_entity_poly.pdbx_strand_id
1 'polypeptide(L)'
;MAALITENFKFVSLFFKSKDVMIFNGLIALGTVASQTMYNIFAFDCPCSSGRNYLYGLAAIGVPALAFYLVGIMLNKSTWDLVSECRLRRCRKLSGAAAFSVLGTIIGRAAVAPVTWAVISLLRGEAYVCALSEFVDPSTLEGFPSGQGLEVMARFPCKATVPQEMQGFWAEIERRLKYESQLLGWLMVAGMALVLFLLLCMKRCCSPLGYQQEAYWSQFRSNEHDLFQRTADVHSRILAVESVKSYFGFVALEKEEKEQLEEHQNANPISSTEWNRITGICLYREKKGLPLYSRLNKWAQYSVENNIDAMEKEMDTLS
;
A
#
# COMPACT_ATOMS: atom_id res chain seq x y z
N MET A 1 6.28 18.12 15.61
CA MET A 1 5.42 17.15 16.33
C MET A 1 4.02 17.71 16.67
N ALA A 2 3.83 19.02 16.88
CA ALA A 2 2.49 19.59 17.13
C ALA A 2 1.54 19.65 15.92
N ALA A 3 2.05 19.74 14.68
CA ALA A 3 1.22 19.84 13.47
C ALA A 3 0.52 18.52 13.09
N LEU A 4 1.17 17.37 13.33
CA LEU A 4 0.66 16.04 12.98
C LEU A 4 -0.44 15.57 13.95
N ILE A 5 -0.40 16.04 15.20
CA ILE A 5 -1.45 15.81 16.19
C ILE A 5 -2.68 16.69 15.86
N THR A 6 -2.47 17.92 15.40
CA THR A 6 -3.55 18.87 15.09
C THR A 6 -4.34 18.49 13.83
N GLU A 7 -3.70 17.92 12.80
CA GLU A 7 -4.42 17.42 11.62
C GLU A 7 -5.21 16.15 11.90
N ASN A 8 -4.65 15.21 12.67
CA ASN A 8 -5.39 14.03 13.11
C ASN A 8 -6.58 14.42 14.00
N PHE A 9 -6.44 15.43 14.87
CA PHE A 9 -7.55 15.93 15.69
C PHE A 9 -8.58 16.72 14.86
N LYS A 10 -8.17 17.39 13.76
CA LYS A 10 -9.09 18.03 12.80
C LYS A 10 -9.87 17.00 11.98
N PHE A 11 -9.22 15.93 11.53
CA PHE A 11 -9.87 14.84 10.81
C PHE A 11 -10.86 14.10 11.70
N VAL A 12 -10.45 13.82 12.94
CA VAL A 12 -11.30 13.22 13.98
C VAL A 12 -12.45 14.17 14.36
N SER A 13 -12.21 15.48 14.53
CA SER A 13 -13.28 16.45 14.85
C SER A 13 -14.22 16.80 13.68
N LEU A 14 -13.76 16.70 12.42
CA LEU A 14 -14.60 16.80 11.22
C LEU A 14 -15.48 15.56 11.06
N PHE A 15 -14.99 14.38 11.44
CA PHE A 15 -15.81 13.17 11.59
C PHE A 15 -16.82 13.24 12.75
N PHE A 16 -16.51 13.99 13.81
CA PHE A 16 -17.39 14.15 14.98
C PHE A 16 -18.53 15.17 14.83
N LYS A 17 -18.54 16.02 13.79
CA LYS A 17 -19.40 17.21 13.80
C LYS A 17 -20.79 17.04 13.18
N SER A 18 -21.12 15.92 12.54
CA SER A 18 -22.52 15.71 12.12
C SER A 18 -22.87 14.25 11.85
N LYS A 19 -23.79 13.74 12.69
CA LYS A 19 -24.64 12.54 12.57
C LYS A 19 -24.11 11.22 13.18
N ASP A 20 -24.68 11.01 14.38
CA ASP A 20 -24.99 9.76 15.06
C ASP A 20 -23.88 9.02 15.80
N VAL A 21 -23.71 9.41 17.07
CA VAL A 21 -23.10 8.58 18.14
C VAL A 21 -23.66 7.15 18.12
N MET A 22 -24.91 6.95 17.69
CA MET A 22 -25.53 5.63 17.48
C MET A 22 -24.87 4.82 16.35
N ILE A 23 -24.55 5.45 15.21
CA ILE A 23 -23.83 4.79 14.11
C ILE A 23 -22.42 4.44 14.57
N PHE A 24 -21.77 5.32 15.33
CA PHE A 24 -20.43 5.05 15.87
C PHE A 24 -20.42 3.89 16.87
N ASN A 25 -21.34 3.87 17.84
CA ASN A 25 -21.48 2.77 18.79
C ASN A 25 -21.87 1.46 18.08
N GLY A 26 -22.72 1.53 17.04
CA GLY A 26 -23.05 0.40 16.18
C GLY A 26 -21.85 -0.13 15.41
N LEU A 27 -21.00 0.75 14.85
CA LEU A 27 -19.75 0.39 14.18
C LEU A 27 -18.72 -0.21 15.14
N ILE A 28 -18.61 0.28 16.39
CA ILE A 28 -17.76 -0.33 17.42
C ILE A 28 -18.27 -1.73 17.77
N ALA A 29 -19.58 -1.89 17.97
CA ALA A 29 -20.18 -3.18 18.30
C ALA A 29 -19.99 -4.19 17.15
N LEU A 30 -20.30 -3.79 15.90
CA LEU A 30 -20.04 -4.58 14.70
C LEU A 30 -18.56 -4.88 14.54
N GLY A 31 -17.69 -3.90 14.76
CA GLY A 31 -16.25 -4.05 14.69
C GLY A 31 -15.72 -5.05 15.72
N THR A 32 -16.27 -5.05 16.94
CA THR A 32 -15.91 -5.98 18.01
C THR A 32 -16.37 -7.40 17.68
N VAL A 33 -17.62 -7.57 17.22
CA VAL A 33 -18.16 -8.87 16.81
C VAL A 33 -17.38 -9.41 15.61
N ALA A 34 -17.10 -8.57 14.60
CA ALA A 34 -16.30 -8.94 13.45
C ALA A 34 -14.87 -9.31 13.86
N SER A 35 -14.26 -8.56 14.79
CA SER A 35 -12.92 -8.83 15.30
C SER A 35 -12.86 -10.14 16.09
N GLN A 36 -13.85 -10.43 16.95
CA GLN A 36 -13.95 -11.70 17.67
C GLN A 36 -14.17 -12.88 16.73
N THR A 37 -15.05 -12.71 15.73
CA THR A 37 -15.33 -13.74 14.72
C THR A 37 -14.10 -14.01 13.87
N MET A 38 -13.38 -12.96 13.44
CA MET A 38 -12.10 -13.08 12.75
C MET A 38 -11.04 -13.74 13.65
N TYR A 39 -10.97 -13.38 14.93
CA TYR A 39 -10.01 -13.98 15.87
C TYR A 39 -10.22 -15.50 16.00
N ASN A 40 -11.48 -15.96 16.03
CA ASN A 40 -11.79 -17.39 16.09
C ASN A 40 -11.55 -18.12 14.75
N ILE A 41 -11.89 -17.51 13.61
CA ILE A 41 -11.67 -18.12 12.28
C ILE A 41 -10.19 -18.18 11.93
N PHE A 42 -9.43 -17.15 12.32
CA PHE A 42 -7.98 -17.07 12.16
C PHE A 42 -7.23 -17.50 13.41
N ALA A 43 -7.88 -18.24 14.31
CA ALA A 43 -7.22 -18.81 15.47
C ALA A 43 -6.09 -19.71 14.98
N PHE A 44 -4.88 -19.44 15.48
CA PHE A 44 -3.69 -20.16 15.07
C PHE A 44 -3.58 -21.45 15.90
N ASP A 45 -3.79 -22.59 15.26
CA ASP A 45 -3.68 -23.91 15.89
C ASP A 45 -2.48 -24.67 15.34
N CYS A 46 -1.45 -24.87 16.18
CA CYS A 46 -0.25 -25.59 15.76
C CYS A 46 -0.55 -27.09 15.56
N PRO A 47 -0.08 -27.71 14.46
CA PRO A 47 -0.35 -29.13 14.17
C PRO A 47 0.42 -30.11 15.08
N CYS A 48 1.44 -29.64 15.80
CA CYS A 48 2.23 -30.39 16.77
C CYS A 48 2.77 -31.73 16.25
N SER A 49 3.30 -31.67 15.03
CA SER A 49 3.86 -32.80 14.29
C SER A 49 5.18 -32.38 13.66
N SER A 50 6.19 -33.25 13.82
CA SER A 50 7.52 -33.05 13.25
C SER A 50 7.46 -32.79 11.74
N GLY A 51 8.21 -31.78 11.27
CA GLY A 51 8.28 -31.31 9.89
C GLY A 51 7.08 -30.50 9.39
N ARG A 52 5.92 -30.58 10.06
CA ARG A 52 4.72 -29.80 9.71
C ARG A 52 4.64 -28.48 10.47
N ASN A 53 5.17 -28.46 11.69
CA ASN A 53 5.20 -27.29 12.56
C ASN A 53 5.88 -26.09 11.89
N TYR A 54 7.11 -26.28 11.40
CA TYR A 54 7.86 -25.25 10.68
C TYR A 54 7.10 -24.71 9.46
N LEU A 55 6.60 -25.62 8.61
CA LEU A 55 5.87 -25.25 7.41
C LEU A 55 4.60 -24.46 7.73
N TYR A 56 3.82 -24.91 8.72
CA TYR A 56 2.58 -24.24 9.10
C TYR A 56 2.84 -22.89 9.77
N GLY A 57 3.78 -22.80 10.70
CA GLY A 57 4.15 -21.54 11.34
C GLY A 57 4.72 -20.51 10.35
N LEU A 58 5.58 -20.95 9.42
CA LEU A 58 6.10 -20.09 8.35
C LEU A 58 4.99 -19.63 7.41
N ALA A 59 4.07 -20.52 7.02
CA ALA A 59 2.93 -20.17 6.16
C ALA A 59 1.99 -19.17 6.85
N ALA A 60 1.71 -19.34 8.15
CA ALA A 60 0.86 -18.45 8.92
C ALA A 60 1.42 -17.02 9.02
N ILE A 61 2.75 -16.86 9.03
CA ILE A 61 3.39 -15.53 8.99
C ILE A 61 3.47 -15.03 7.54
N GLY A 62 3.96 -15.87 6.62
CA GLY A 62 4.36 -15.48 5.26
C GLY A 62 3.21 -15.30 4.28
N VAL A 63 2.18 -16.16 4.31
CA VAL A 63 1.07 -16.10 3.33
C VAL A 63 0.23 -14.83 3.50
N PRO A 64 -0.22 -14.44 4.72
CA PRO A 64 -0.93 -13.18 4.88
C PRO A 64 -0.06 -11.97 4.56
N ALA A 65 1.24 -11.99 4.88
CA ALA A 65 2.17 -10.95 4.46
C ALA A 65 2.22 -10.84 2.92
N LEU A 66 2.39 -11.95 2.21
CA LEU A 66 2.38 -11.94 0.74
C LEU A 66 1.05 -11.41 0.18
N ALA A 67 -0.08 -11.82 0.73
CA ALA A 67 -1.39 -11.32 0.33
C ALA A 67 -1.50 -9.80 0.52
N PHE A 68 -1.12 -9.28 1.69
CA PHE A 68 -1.10 -7.84 1.94
C PHE A 68 -0.16 -7.08 1.00
N TYR A 69 1.00 -7.67 0.68
CA TYR A 69 1.95 -7.07 -0.26
C TYR A 69 1.36 -6.97 -1.67
N LEU A 70 0.73 -8.05 -2.17
CA LEU A 70 0.10 -8.07 -3.50
C LEU A 70 -1.06 -7.07 -3.59
N VAL A 71 -1.93 -7.02 -2.57
CA VAL A 71 -3.01 -6.02 -2.49
C VAL A 71 -2.43 -4.60 -2.48
N GLY A 72 -1.36 -4.37 -1.72
CA GLY A 72 -0.65 -3.10 -1.67
C GLY A 72 -0.11 -2.66 -3.04
N ILE A 73 0.43 -3.59 -3.84
CA ILE A 73 0.88 -3.32 -5.21
C ILE A 73 -0.31 -2.98 -6.12
N MET A 74 -1.41 -3.74 -6.03
CA MET A 74 -2.60 -3.57 -6.87
C MET A 74 -3.30 -2.22 -6.63
N LEU A 75 -3.39 -1.77 -5.38
CA LEU A 75 -4.04 -0.51 -5.02
C LEU A 75 -3.16 0.72 -5.28
N ASN A 76 -1.87 0.54 -5.55
CA ASN A 76 -0.95 1.65 -5.75
C ASN A 76 -1.03 2.20 -7.18
N LYS A 77 -1.59 3.41 -7.34
CA LYS A 77 -1.70 4.12 -8.63
C LYS A 77 -0.36 4.23 -9.37
N SER A 78 0.75 4.44 -8.64
CA SER A 78 2.08 4.57 -9.24
C SER A 78 2.55 3.28 -9.93
N THR A 79 2.07 2.11 -9.50
CA THR A 79 2.30 0.84 -10.19
C THR A 79 1.72 0.89 -11.60
N TRP A 80 0.47 1.33 -11.72
CA TRP A 80 -0.23 1.40 -13.01
C TRP A 80 0.32 2.52 -13.90
N ASP A 81 0.73 3.65 -13.31
CA ASP A 81 1.44 4.70 -14.04
C ASP A 81 2.75 4.16 -14.65
N LEU A 82 3.52 3.35 -13.90
CA LEU A 82 4.74 2.71 -14.40
C LEU A 82 4.46 1.70 -15.51
N VAL A 83 3.47 0.82 -15.31
CA VAL A 83 3.05 -0.17 -16.32
C VAL A 83 2.58 0.53 -17.60
N SER A 84 1.82 1.62 -17.48
CA SER A 84 1.37 2.41 -18.63
C SER A 84 2.54 3.07 -19.36
N GLU A 85 3.53 3.60 -18.64
CA GLU A 85 4.73 4.20 -19.23
C GLU A 85 5.56 3.14 -19.98
N CYS A 86 5.71 1.93 -19.42
CA CYS A 86 6.36 0.81 -20.11
C CYS A 86 5.56 0.35 -21.33
N ARG A 87 4.23 0.24 -21.25
CA ARG A 87 3.39 -0.17 -22.37
C ARG A 87 3.42 0.84 -23.52
N LEU A 88 3.25 2.13 -23.20
CA LEU A 88 3.13 3.20 -24.20
C LEU A 88 4.48 3.64 -24.76
N ARG A 89 5.55 3.61 -23.96
CA ARG A 89 6.86 4.21 -24.30
C ARG A 89 8.05 3.25 -24.13
N ARG A 90 7.78 1.95 -23.97
CA ARG A 90 8.77 0.86 -23.79
C ARG A 90 9.77 1.12 -22.65
N CYS A 91 9.39 1.97 -21.69
CA CYS A 91 10.25 2.42 -20.59
C CYS A 91 11.61 3.01 -21.03
N ARG A 92 11.76 3.41 -22.31
CA ARG A 92 13.01 3.97 -22.87
C ARG A 92 13.46 5.25 -22.17
N LYS A 93 12.52 5.97 -21.55
CA LYS A 93 12.75 7.28 -20.93
C LYS A 93 12.98 7.23 -19.42
N LEU A 94 12.87 6.04 -18.84
CA LEU A 94 13.07 5.87 -17.41
C LEU A 94 14.55 5.57 -17.18
N SER A 95 15.32 6.60 -16.85
CA SER A 95 16.71 6.43 -16.39
C SER A 95 16.75 5.41 -15.24
N GLY A 96 17.81 4.61 -15.13
CA GLY A 96 17.95 3.61 -14.07
C GLY A 96 17.71 4.18 -12.67
N ALA A 97 18.18 5.41 -12.40
CA ALA A 97 17.95 6.09 -11.14
C ALA A 97 16.47 6.47 -10.91
N ALA A 98 15.77 6.90 -11.96
CA ALA A 98 14.35 7.19 -11.90
C ALA A 98 13.51 5.91 -11.73
N ALA A 99 13.89 4.83 -12.42
CA ALA A 99 13.28 3.51 -12.27
C ALA A 99 13.42 3.01 -10.83
N PHE A 100 14.63 3.09 -10.28
CA PHE A 100 14.92 2.70 -8.91
C PHE A 100 14.11 3.51 -7.90
N SER A 101 14.04 4.84 -8.08
CA SER A 101 13.24 5.71 -7.20
C SER A 101 11.76 5.36 -7.25
N VAL A 102 11.18 5.21 -8.45
CA VAL A 102 9.76 4.86 -8.61
C VAL A 102 9.47 3.48 -8.03
N LEU A 103 10.27 2.45 -8.35
CA LEU A 103 10.13 1.11 -7.79
C LEU A 103 10.27 1.12 -6.27
N GLY A 104 11.22 1.86 -5.73
CA GLY A 104 11.40 2.05 -4.30
C GLY A 104 10.16 2.64 -3.63
N THR A 105 9.50 3.63 -4.25
CA THR A 105 8.25 4.18 -3.72
C THR A 105 7.08 3.19 -3.79
N ILE A 106 7.03 2.35 -4.83
CA ILE A 106 5.98 1.34 -4.98
C ILE A 106 6.14 0.25 -3.92
N ILE A 107 7.34 -0.33 -3.84
CA ILE A 107 7.69 -1.39 -2.90
C ILE A 107 7.55 -0.88 -1.47
N GLY A 108 8.09 0.31 -1.16
CA GLY A 108 8.04 0.89 0.18
C GLY A 108 6.62 1.13 0.69
N ARG A 109 5.71 1.61 -0.16
CA ARG A 109 4.29 1.78 0.20
C ARG A 109 3.57 0.45 0.37
N ALA A 110 3.83 -0.52 -0.52
CA ALA A 110 3.20 -1.84 -0.46
C ALA A 110 3.72 -2.69 0.72
N ALA A 111 4.95 -2.45 1.17
CA ALA A 111 5.59 -3.21 2.25
C ALA A 111 5.10 -2.84 3.67
N VAL A 112 4.35 -1.75 3.85
CA VAL A 112 3.89 -1.31 5.18
C VAL A 112 3.05 -2.39 5.88
N ALA A 113 1.96 -2.82 5.24
CA ALA A 113 1.06 -3.83 5.79
C ALA A 113 1.72 -5.19 6.08
N PRO A 114 2.51 -5.81 5.17
CA PRO A 114 3.17 -7.08 5.45
C PRO A 114 4.22 -6.99 6.56
N VAL A 115 4.98 -5.90 6.64
CA VAL A 115 5.94 -5.69 7.73
C VAL A 115 5.21 -5.57 9.06
N THR A 116 4.11 -4.79 9.12
CA THR A 116 3.29 -4.69 10.31
C THR A 116 2.72 -6.04 10.73
N TRP A 117 2.22 -6.84 9.78
CA TRP A 117 1.73 -8.19 10.06
C TRP A 117 2.81 -9.10 10.64
N ALA A 118 4.01 -9.11 10.04
CA ALA A 118 5.13 -9.92 10.51
C ALA A 118 5.56 -9.51 11.93
N VAL A 119 5.65 -8.20 12.21
CA VAL A 119 5.95 -7.68 13.55
C VAL A 119 4.90 -8.13 14.56
N ILE A 120 3.60 -7.96 14.26
CA ILE A 120 2.52 -8.39 15.17
C ILE A 120 2.58 -9.90 15.42
N SER A 121 2.84 -10.70 14.39
CA SER A 121 2.95 -12.16 14.49
C SER A 121 4.14 -12.58 15.36
N LEU A 122 5.30 -11.93 15.19
CA LEU A 122 6.49 -12.17 16.01
C LEU A 122 6.30 -11.73 17.47
N LEU A 123 5.63 -10.60 17.72
CA LEU A 123 5.36 -10.14 19.09
C LEU A 123 4.36 -11.04 19.83
N ARG A 124 3.38 -11.62 19.12
CA ARG A 124 2.50 -12.67 19.67
C ARG A 124 3.28 -13.94 19.98
N GLY A 125 4.20 -14.34 19.09
CA GLY A 125 5.12 -15.46 19.29
C GLY A 125 4.55 -16.86 19.07
N GLU A 126 3.23 -17.01 18.93
CA GLU A 126 2.57 -18.32 18.75
C GLU A 126 3.08 -19.07 17.50
N ALA A 127 3.12 -18.39 16.35
CA ALA A 127 3.59 -18.98 15.11
C ALA A 127 5.09 -19.30 15.12
N TYR A 128 5.89 -18.49 15.83
CA TYR A 128 7.33 -18.72 15.99
C TYR A 128 7.61 -19.91 16.92
N VAL A 129 6.91 -19.99 18.05
CA VAL A 129 6.97 -21.13 18.99
C VAL A 129 6.59 -22.42 18.25
N CYS A 130 5.49 -22.39 17.48
CA CYS A 130 5.11 -23.53 16.66
C CYS A 130 6.24 -23.90 15.69
N ALA A 131 6.72 -22.93 14.89
CA ALA A 131 7.71 -23.19 13.84
C ALA A 131 9.07 -23.70 14.36
N LEU A 132 9.55 -23.18 15.48
CA LEU A 132 10.89 -23.48 15.99
C LEU A 132 10.94 -24.50 17.13
N SER A 133 9.79 -24.91 17.67
CA SER A 133 9.73 -25.93 18.73
C SER A 133 10.54 -27.19 18.41
N GLU A 134 10.45 -27.70 17.17
CA GLU A 134 11.13 -28.92 16.75
C GLU A 134 12.66 -28.78 16.66
N PHE A 135 13.18 -27.55 16.58
CA PHE A 135 14.62 -27.27 16.44
C PHE A 135 15.31 -26.89 17.75
N VAL A 136 14.59 -26.90 18.88
CA VAL A 136 15.21 -26.66 20.19
C VAL A 136 16.11 -27.84 20.54
N ASP A 137 17.39 -27.55 20.79
CA ASP A 137 18.37 -28.56 21.19
C ASP A 137 18.07 -29.04 22.63
N PRO A 138 17.68 -30.31 22.84
CA PRO A 138 17.34 -30.83 24.14
C PRO A 138 18.52 -30.85 25.12
N SER A 139 19.77 -30.86 24.62
CA SER A 139 20.96 -30.83 25.47
C SER A 139 21.15 -29.53 26.24
N THR A 140 20.48 -28.46 25.79
CA THR A 140 20.49 -27.15 26.45
C THR A 140 19.55 -27.06 27.65
N LEU A 141 18.75 -28.10 27.91
CA LEU A 141 17.80 -28.18 29.02
C LEU A 141 18.36 -29.11 30.11
N GLU A 142 18.61 -28.57 31.30
CA GLU A 142 19.13 -29.34 32.43
C GLU A 142 18.12 -30.41 32.88
N GLY A 143 18.57 -31.67 32.96
CA GLY A 143 17.72 -32.78 33.40
C GLY A 143 16.76 -33.31 32.33
N PHE A 144 16.88 -32.87 31.07
CA PHE A 144 16.08 -33.40 29.98
C PHE A 144 16.51 -34.84 29.62
N PRO A 145 15.58 -35.80 29.40
CA PRO A 145 15.96 -37.19 29.19
C PRO A 145 16.73 -37.40 27.88
N SER A 146 17.81 -38.17 27.95
CA SER A 146 18.69 -38.44 26.81
C SER A 146 18.00 -39.36 25.78
N GLY A 147 18.13 -39.08 24.48
CA GLY A 147 17.57 -39.90 23.41
C GLY A 147 16.14 -39.53 22.96
N GLN A 148 15.56 -38.48 23.56
CA GLN A 148 14.30 -37.88 23.14
C GLN A 148 14.58 -36.88 21.98
N GLY A 149 13.98 -37.10 20.81
CA GLY A 149 14.32 -36.39 19.57
C GLY A 149 13.33 -35.29 19.13
N LEU A 150 13.48 -34.86 17.87
CA LEU A 150 12.66 -33.84 17.17
C LEU A 150 11.14 -34.06 17.32
N GLU A 151 10.68 -35.31 17.32
CA GLU A 151 9.25 -35.63 17.37
C GLU A 151 8.59 -35.21 18.68
N VAL A 152 9.33 -35.31 19.79
CA VAL A 152 8.83 -34.91 21.10
C VAL A 152 8.87 -33.39 21.23
N MET A 153 9.94 -32.76 20.74
CA MET A 153 10.09 -31.31 20.65
C MET A 153 8.95 -30.64 19.86
N ALA A 154 8.52 -31.26 18.76
CA ALA A 154 7.40 -30.78 17.95
C ALA A 154 6.04 -30.77 18.69
N ARG A 155 5.88 -31.48 19.82
CA ARG A 155 4.62 -31.52 20.59
C ARG A 155 4.51 -30.40 21.62
N PHE A 156 5.61 -29.74 21.97
CA PHE A 156 5.64 -28.70 22.99
C PHE A 156 4.70 -27.50 22.76
N PRO A 157 4.44 -27.03 21.53
CA PRO A 157 3.44 -25.98 21.31
C PRO A 157 2.02 -26.38 21.77
N CYS A 158 1.72 -27.69 21.80
CA CYS A 158 0.43 -28.23 22.23
C CYS A 158 0.56 -28.87 23.61
N LYS A 159 0.35 -28.07 24.67
CA LYS A 159 0.47 -28.48 26.08
C LYS A 159 -0.21 -29.82 26.41
N ALA A 160 -1.37 -30.11 25.81
CA ALA A 160 -2.13 -31.33 26.05
C ALA A 160 -1.49 -32.62 25.47
N THR A 161 -0.57 -32.47 24.51
CA THR A 161 0.08 -33.60 23.81
C THR A 161 1.48 -33.92 24.34
N VAL A 162 2.00 -33.09 25.25
CA VAL A 162 3.31 -33.28 25.89
C VAL A 162 3.22 -34.43 26.91
N PRO A 163 4.14 -35.41 26.88
CA PRO A 163 4.19 -36.46 27.89
C PRO A 163 4.32 -35.89 29.31
N GLN A 164 3.66 -36.50 30.31
CA GLN A 164 3.64 -35.99 31.69
C GLN A 164 5.05 -35.79 32.27
N GLU A 165 5.99 -36.70 31.96
CA GLU A 165 7.39 -36.64 32.41
C GLU A 165 8.12 -35.38 31.91
N MET A 166 7.67 -34.80 30.79
CA MET A 166 8.29 -33.62 30.17
C MET A 166 7.48 -32.34 30.34
N GLN A 167 6.33 -32.41 31.01
CA GLN A 167 5.45 -31.27 31.19
C GLN A 167 6.09 -30.14 32.01
N GLY A 168 7.07 -30.48 32.87
CA GLY A 168 7.86 -29.50 33.63
C GLY A 168 8.71 -28.56 32.76
N PHE A 169 9.19 -29.04 31.60
CA PHE A 169 10.03 -28.24 30.68
C PHE A 169 9.23 -27.32 29.77
N TRP A 170 7.91 -27.53 29.69
CA TRP A 170 7.04 -26.79 28.77
C TRP A 170 7.13 -25.27 28.97
N ALA A 171 7.04 -24.82 30.22
CA ALA A 171 7.08 -23.40 30.55
C ALA A 171 8.44 -22.77 30.20
N GLU A 172 9.53 -23.52 30.34
CA GLU A 172 10.86 -23.05 30.01
C GLU A 172 11.06 -22.90 28.50
N ILE A 173 10.69 -23.93 27.72
CA ILE A 173 10.79 -23.92 26.25
C ILE A 173 9.87 -22.85 25.64
N GLU A 174 8.63 -22.77 26.11
CA GLU A 174 7.68 -21.77 25.62
C GLU A 174 8.20 -20.36 25.90
N ARG A 175 8.67 -20.09 27.13
CA ARG A 175 9.25 -18.80 27.50
C ARG A 175 10.50 -18.49 26.67
N ARG A 176 11.35 -19.48 26.41
CA ARG A 176 12.53 -19.35 25.56
C ARG A 176 12.15 -18.89 24.15
N LEU A 177 11.31 -19.65 23.47
CA LEU A 177 10.93 -19.35 22.10
C LEU A 177 10.10 -18.06 21.99
N LYS A 178 9.26 -17.74 22.99
CA LYS A 178 8.54 -16.47 23.03
C LYS A 178 9.49 -15.28 23.18
N TYR A 179 10.53 -15.35 24.02
CA TYR A 179 11.49 -14.25 24.13
C TYR A 179 12.23 -14.07 22.80
N GLU A 180 12.65 -15.15 22.14
CA GLU A 180 13.39 -15.08 20.87
C GLU A 180 12.52 -14.43 19.79
N SER A 181 11.26 -14.83 19.70
CA SER A 181 10.29 -14.24 18.80
C SER A 181 10.05 -12.74 19.07
N GLN A 182 9.83 -12.37 20.33
CA GLN A 182 9.58 -10.98 20.70
C GLN A 182 10.81 -10.10 20.50
N LEU A 183 12.00 -10.62 20.80
CA LEU A 183 13.26 -9.93 20.56
C LEU A 183 13.46 -9.67 19.06
N LEU A 184 13.22 -10.67 18.20
CA LEU A 184 13.25 -10.48 16.75
C LEU A 184 12.21 -9.46 16.27
N GLY A 185 11.00 -9.50 16.84
CA GLY A 185 9.96 -8.50 16.57
C GLY A 185 10.41 -7.08 16.90
N TRP A 186 11.00 -6.86 18.08
CA TRP A 186 11.51 -5.55 18.48
C TRP A 186 12.71 -5.09 17.67
N LEU A 187 13.63 -6.00 17.33
CA LEU A 187 14.76 -5.70 16.44
C LEU A 187 14.27 -5.31 15.04
N MET A 188 13.24 -5.98 14.52
CA MET A 188 12.61 -5.63 13.25
C MET A 188 11.96 -4.23 13.31
N VAL A 189 11.26 -3.88 14.40
CA VAL A 189 10.71 -2.53 14.59
C VAL A 189 11.81 -1.47 14.62
N ALA A 190 12.86 -1.68 15.41
CA ALA A 190 13.98 -0.75 15.52
C ALA A 190 14.70 -0.58 14.17
N GLY A 191 14.97 -1.69 13.48
CA GLY A 191 15.57 -1.69 12.14
C GLY A 191 14.73 -0.94 11.12
N MET A 192 13.41 -1.17 11.09
CA MET A 192 12.51 -0.46 10.18
C MET A 192 12.43 1.04 10.49
N ALA A 193 12.40 1.43 11.76
CA ALA A 193 12.44 2.84 12.14
C ALA A 193 13.73 3.52 11.66
N LEU A 194 14.88 2.85 11.81
CA LEU A 194 16.17 3.34 11.31
C LEU A 194 16.18 3.44 9.78
N VAL A 195 15.72 2.41 9.07
CA VAL A 195 15.62 2.41 7.61
C VAL A 195 14.73 3.55 7.12
N LEU A 196 13.54 3.73 7.70
CA LEU A 196 12.64 4.83 7.35
C LEU A 196 13.29 6.20 7.60
N PHE A 197 13.97 6.37 8.73
CA PHE A 197 14.70 7.60 9.02
C PHE A 197 15.79 7.88 7.97
N LEU A 198 16.61 6.88 7.65
CA LEU A 198 17.66 7.01 6.64
C LEU A 198 17.09 7.30 5.25
N LEU A 199 16.00 6.64 4.85
CA LEU A 199 15.33 6.87 3.58
C LEU A 199 14.75 8.30 3.50
N LEU A 200 14.18 8.82 4.58
CA LEU A 200 13.70 10.20 4.64
C LEU A 200 14.85 11.21 4.54
N CYS A 201 15.96 10.96 5.24
CA CYS A 201 17.17 11.78 5.14
C CYS A 201 17.74 11.76 3.72
N MET A 202 17.91 10.57 3.12
CA MET A 202 18.39 10.42 1.75
C MET A 202 17.46 11.08 0.74
N LYS A 203 16.14 10.90 0.88
CA LYS A 203 15.16 11.56 0.01
C LYS A 203 15.30 13.08 0.08
N ARG A 204 15.46 13.65 1.28
CA ARG A 204 15.63 15.10 1.45
C ARG A 204 16.96 15.62 0.94
N CYS A 205 18.06 14.89 1.16
CA CYS A 205 19.39 15.28 0.69
C CYS A 205 19.56 15.12 -0.83
N CYS A 206 18.90 14.14 -1.44
CA CYS A 206 18.99 13.86 -2.88
C CYS A 206 17.85 14.49 -3.70
N SER A 207 16.89 15.17 -3.06
CA SER A 207 15.85 15.89 -3.79
C SER A 207 16.46 17.10 -4.50
N PRO A 208 16.29 17.23 -5.83
CA PRO A 208 16.71 18.44 -6.55
C PRO A 208 15.83 19.65 -6.21
N LEU A 209 14.73 19.45 -5.48
CA LEU A 209 13.74 20.47 -5.13
C LEU A 209 13.84 20.86 -3.66
N GLY A 210 13.68 22.15 -3.40
CA GLY A 210 13.47 22.66 -2.04
C GLY A 210 12.17 22.14 -1.43
N TYR A 211 12.13 22.02 -0.10
CA TYR A 211 10.97 21.48 0.64
C TYR A 211 9.65 22.19 0.32
N GLN A 212 9.66 23.53 0.20
CA GLN A 212 8.46 24.29 -0.15
C GLN A 212 7.95 23.96 -1.56
N GLN A 213 8.86 23.74 -2.51
CA GLN A 213 8.51 23.38 -3.87
C GLN A 213 7.98 21.94 -3.96
N GLU A 214 8.54 21.00 -3.19
CA GLU A 214 8.00 19.63 -3.09
C GLU A 214 6.58 19.62 -2.49
N ALA A 215 6.34 20.42 -1.44
CA ALA A 215 5.02 20.57 -0.84
C ALA A 215 4.01 21.17 -1.84
N TYR A 216 4.39 22.25 -2.53
CA TYR A 216 3.56 22.86 -3.58
C TYR A 216 3.26 21.86 -4.70
N TRP A 217 4.27 21.09 -5.14
CA TRP A 217 4.09 20.10 -6.19
C TRP A 217 3.10 19.00 -5.77
N SER A 218 3.21 18.50 -4.54
CA SER A 218 2.24 17.54 -3.99
C SER A 218 0.82 18.11 -3.97
N GLN A 219 0.65 19.37 -3.55
CA GLN A 219 -0.66 20.03 -3.52
C GLN A 219 -1.22 20.23 -4.92
N PHE A 220 -0.40 20.69 -5.87
CA PHE A 220 -0.80 20.85 -7.27
C PHE A 220 -1.32 19.54 -7.86
N ARG A 221 -0.60 18.42 -7.63
CA ARG A 221 -1.00 17.09 -8.10
C ARG A 221 -2.31 16.62 -7.48
N SER A 222 -2.55 16.93 -6.21
CA SER A 222 -3.81 16.60 -5.54
C SER A 222 -4.97 17.39 -6.14
N ASN A 223 -4.80 18.70 -6.30
CA ASN A 223 -5.82 19.58 -6.87
C ASN A 223 -6.12 19.23 -8.33
N GLU A 224 -5.08 18.98 -9.14
CA GLU A 224 -5.22 18.55 -10.53
C GLU A 224 -6.00 17.23 -10.62
N HIS A 225 -5.72 16.26 -9.75
CA HIS A 225 -6.42 14.98 -9.78
C HIS A 225 -7.92 15.12 -9.45
N ASP A 226 -8.25 15.89 -8.43
CA ASP A 226 -9.63 16.13 -7.99
C ASP A 226 -10.42 16.91 -9.07
N LEU A 227 -9.85 17.98 -9.61
CA LEU A 227 -10.46 18.72 -10.73
C LEU A 227 -10.64 17.81 -11.95
N PHE A 228 -9.62 17.02 -12.30
CA PHE A 228 -9.68 16.12 -13.45
C PHE A 228 -10.81 15.08 -13.30
N GLN A 229 -10.98 14.49 -12.13
CA GLN A 229 -12.05 13.51 -11.90
C GLN A 229 -13.44 14.15 -12.01
N ARG A 230 -13.63 15.31 -11.39
CA ARG A 230 -14.91 16.04 -11.47
C ARG A 230 -15.24 16.44 -12.90
N THR A 231 -14.26 16.97 -13.65
CA THR A 231 -14.47 17.33 -15.06
C THR A 231 -14.66 16.10 -15.96
N ALA A 232 -13.95 15.00 -15.71
CA ALA A 232 -14.11 13.76 -16.48
C ALA A 232 -15.50 13.14 -16.31
N ASP A 233 -16.07 13.16 -15.10
CA ASP A 233 -17.43 12.69 -14.85
C ASP A 233 -18.44 13.51 -15.68
N VAL A 234 -18.40 14.84 -15.58
CA VAL A 234 -19.27 15.75 -16.33
C VAL A 234 -19.08 15.57 -17.85
N HIS A 235 -17.84 15.56 -18.34
CA HIS A 235 -17.54 15.38 -19.77
C HIS A 235 -18.05 14.04 -20.30
N SER A 236 -17.90 12.95 -19.55
CA SER A 236 -18.39 11.63 -19.96
C SER A 236 -19.92 11.57 -20.04
N ARG A 237 -20.61 12.26 -19.14
CA ARG A 237 -22.08 12.37 -19.16
C ARG A 237 -22.56 13.12 -20.40
N ILE A 238 -21.96 14.27 -20.72
CA ILE A 238 -22.32 15.05 -21.91
C ILE A 238 -22.22 14.19 -23.18
N LEU A 239 -21.11 13.48 -23.37
CA LEU A 239 -20.92 12.61 -24.54
C LEU A 239 -21.89 11.41 -24.56
N ALA A 240 -22.20 10.85 -23.39
CA ALA A 240 -23.19 9.78 -23.28
C ALA A 240 -24.60 10.28 -23.66
N VAL A 241 -24.97 11.49 -23.22
CA VAL A 241 -26.24 12.13 -23.57
C VAL A 241 -26.36 12.34 -25.07
N GLU A 242 -25.33 12.90 -25.72
CA GLU A 242 -25.34 13.07 -27.18
C GLU A 242 -25.50 11.73 -27.92
N SER A 243 -24.79 10.70 -27.46
CA SER A 243 -24.85 9.35 -28.05
C SER A 243 -26.22 8.71 -27.90
N VAL A 244 -26.83 8.78 -26.71
CA VAL A 244 -28.18 8.25 -26.44
C VAL A 244 -29.22 9.05 -27.21
N LYS A 245 -29.08 10.38 -27.30
CA LYS A 245 -29.95 11.26 -28.08
C LYS A 245 -29.91 10.91 -29.57
N SER A 246 -28.73 10.64 -30.11
CA SER A 246 -28.55 10.24 -31.51
C SER A 246 -29.22 8.90 -31.81
N TYR A 247 -29.17 7.94 -30.88
CA TYR A 247 -29.77 6.61 -31.06
C TYR A 247 -31.31 6.60 -30.88
N PHE A 248 -31.82 7.23 -29.82
CA PHE A 248 -33.25 7.20 -29.48
C PHE A 248 -34.06 8.41 -29.98
N GLY A 249 -33.39 9.48 -30.44
CA GLY A 249 -34.01 10.75 -30.84
C GLY A 249 -34.32 11.71 -29.68
N PHE A 250 -34.19 11.26 -28.42
CA PHE A 250 -34.38 12.06 -27.21
C PHE A 250 -33.60 11.46 -26.03
N VAL A 251 -33.41 12.24 -24.96
CA VAL A 251 -32.85 11.78 -23.68
C VAL A 251 -33.69 12.33 -22.54
N ALA A 252 -34.02 11.47 -21.58
CA ALA A 252 -34.62 11.90 -20.33
C ALA A 252 -33.53 12.43 -19.40
N LEU A 253 -33.47 13.75 -19.21
CA LEU A 253 -32.49 14.43 -18.36
C LEU A 253 -33.16 15.14 -17.20
N GLU A 254 -32.49 15.14 -16.04
CA GLU A 254 -32.84 15.99 -14.91
C GLU A 254 -32.52 17.47 -15.20
N LYS A 255 -33.07 18.41 -14.42
CA LYS A 255 -32.87 19.85 -14.68
C LYS A 255 -31.41 20.26 -14.60
N GLU A 256 -30.68 19.75 -13.62
CA GLU A 256 -29.26 20.03 -13.40
C GLU A 256 -28.39 19.53 -14.56
N GLU A 257 -28.73 18.38 -15.14
CA GLU A 257 -28.00 17.80 -16.29
C GLU A 257 -28.26 18.59 -17.59
N LYS A 258 -29.44 19.20 -17.72
CA LYS A 258 -29.75 20.09 -18.85
C LYS A 258 -28.95 21.38 -18.79
N GLU A 259 -28.81 21.97 -17.60
CA GLU A 259 -28.00 23.19 -17.41
C GLU A 259 -26.51 22.92 -17.72
N GLN A 260 -25.97 21.79 -17.26
CA GLN A 260 -24.59 21.39 -17.58
C GLN A 260 -24.36 21.16 -19.07
N LEU A 261 -25.34 20.56 -19.76
CA LEU A 261 -25.29 20.35 -21.20
C LEU A 261 -25.33 21.69 -21.97
N GLU A 262 -26.14 22.65 -21.52
CA GLU A 262 -26.24 23.98 -22.13
C GLU A 262 -24.99 24.83 -21.90
N GLU A 263 -24.35 24.71 -20.75
CA GLU A 263 -23.10 25.41 -20.43
C GLU A 263 -21.89 24.87 -21.22
N HIS A 264 -21.89 23.58 -21.56
CA HIS A 264 -20.73 22.88 -22.14
C HIS A 264 -20.98 22.27 -23.54
N GLN A 265 -21.82 22.90 -24.36
CA GLN A 265 -22.26 22.41 -25.69
C GLN A 265 -21.12 22.12 -26.70
N ASN A 266 -19.89 22.59 -26.45
CA ASN A 266 -18.75 22.43 -27.35
C ASN A 266 -17.77 21.31 -26.93
N ALA A 267 -18.21 20.37 -26.09
CA ALA A 267 -17.37 19.28 -25.61
C ALA A 267 -17.08 18.28 -26.74
N ASN A 268 -15.86 18.33 -27.30
CA ASN A 268 -15.43 17.40 -28.34
C ASN A 268 -14.87 16.10 -27.74
N PRO A 269 -15.06 14.94 -28.42
CA PRO A 269 -14.43 13.69 -28.02
C PRO A 269 -12.91 13.80 -28.11
N ILE A 270 -12.22 13.34 -27.06
CA ILE A 270 -10.76 13.36 -26.96
C ILE A 270 -10.20 12.08 -27.59
N SER A 271 -9.25 12.21 -28.51
CA SER A 271 -8.63 11.05 -29.17
C SER A 271 -7.75 10.22 -28.22
N SER A 272 -7.59 8.93 -28.52
CA SER A 272 -6.76 8.03 -27.72
C SER A 272 -5.28 8.44 -27.65
N THR A 273 -4.77 9.16 -28.65
CA THR A 273 -3.41 9.69 -28.66
C THR A 273 -3.20 10.78 -27.61
N GLU A 274 -4.20 11.64 -27.40
CA GLU A 274 -4.16 12.71 -26.38
C GLU A 274 -4.23 12.12 -24.97
N TRP A 275 -5.07 11.10 -24.75
CA TRP A 275 -5.10 10.34 -23.50
C TRP A 275 -3.74 9.72 -23.15
N ASN A 276 -3.05 9.16 -24.15
CA ASN A 276 -1.73 8.58 -23.96
C ASN A 276 -0.66 9.64 -23.62
N ARG A 277 -0.79 10.88 -24.13
CA ARG A 277 0.16 11.99 -23.87
C ARG A 277 0.12 12.46 -22.41
N ILE A 278 -1.06 12.48 -21.79
CA ILE A 278 -1.22 12.91 -20.39
C ILE A 278 -1.04 11.77 -19.37
N THR A 279 -0.98 10.51 -19.83
CA THR A 279 -0.82 9.31 -18.99
C THR A 279 0.65 8.95 -18.75
N GLY A 280 0.94 8.43 -17.54
CA GLY A 280 2.24 7.87 -17.17
C GLY A 280 2.99 8.69 -16.12
N ILE A 281 4.25 8.29 -15.86
CA ILE A 281 5.09 8.88 -14.82
C ILE A 281 5.53 10.30 -15.22
N CYS A 282 5.40 11.25 -14.29
CA CYS A 282 5.97 12.58 -14.43
C CYS A 282 7.23 12.70 -13.56
N LEU A 283 8.40 12.79 -14.19
CA LEU A 283 9.63 13.19 -13.53
C LEU A 283 9.73 14.72 -13.55
N TYR A 284 10.31 15.31 -12.50
CA TYR A 284 10.52 16.76 -12.44
C TYR A 284 11.34 17.23 -13.65
N ARG A 285 10.84 18.25 -14.33
CA ARG A 285 11.52 18.93 -15.45
C ARG A 285 11.18 20.40 -15.41
N GLU A 286 12.08 21.21 -15.94
CA GLU A 286 11.86 22.63 -16.16
C GLU A 286 11.89 22.95 -17.64
N LYS A 287 11.03 23.86 -18.07
CA LYS A 287 11.03 24.45 -19.41
C LYS A 287 11.30 25.94 -19.27
N LYS A 288 12.43 26.42 -19.80
CA LYS A 288 12.84 27.84 -19.71
C LYS A 288 12.81 28.39 -18.27
N GLY A 289 13.19 27.58 -17.29
CA GLY A 289 13.17 27.94 -15.85
C GLY A 289 11.80 27.83 -15.17
N LEU A 290 10.74 27.42 -15.88
CA LEU A 290 9.43 27.15 -15.30
C LEU A 290 9.25 25.65 -15.01
N PRO A 291 8.84 25.25 -13.80
CA PRO A 291 8.64 23.85 -13.44
C PRO A 291 7.42 23.23 -14.13
N LEU A 292 7.56 21.97 -14.54
CA LEU A 292 6.50 21.12 -15.05
C LEU A 292 6.06 20.14 -13.96
N TYR A 293 4.85 20.32 -13.44
CA TYR A 293 4.35 19.57 -12.28
C TYR A 293 3.62 18.26 -12.65
N SER A 294 3.16 18.12 -13.88
CA SER A 294 2.45 16.93 -14.32
C SER A 294 2.57 16.76 -15.83
N ARG A 295 2.14 15.59 -16.33
CA ARG A 295 2.04 15.32 -17.75
C ARG A 295 0.97 16.18 -18.42
N LEU A 296 -0.15 16.41 -17.74
CA LEU A 296 -1.22 17.28 -18.21
C LEU A 296 -0.76 18.75 -18.25
N ASN A 297 -0.06 19.22 -17.21
CA ASN A 297 0.56 20.54 -17.17
C ASN A 297 1.60 20.71 -18.28
N LYS A 298 2.42 19.68 -18.54
CA LYS A 298 3.33 19.66 -19.69
C LYS A 298 2.56 19.77 -21.00
N TRP A 299 1.57 18.92 -21.22
CA TRP A 299 0.75 18.95 -22.44
C TRP A 299 0.12 20.34 -22.65
N ALA A 300 -0.47 20.92 -21.60
CA ALA A 300 -1.10 22.23 -21.66
C ALA A 300 -0.09 23.32 -22.09
N GLN A 301 1.10 23.36 -21.49
CA GLN A 301 2.12 24.35 -21.85
C GLN A 301 2.63 24.22 -23.30
N TYR A 302 2.73 23.01 -23.86
CA TYR A 302 3.16 22.82 -25.25
C TYR A 302 2.03 23.05 -26.25
N SER A 303 0.79 22.72 -25.88
CA SER A 303 -0.40 22.97 -26.72
C SER A 303 -0.66 24.46 -26.94
N VAL A 304 -0.52 25.29 -25.90
CA VAL A 304 -0.72 26.75 -25.95
C VAL A 304 0.30 27.44 -26.85
N GLU A 305 1.51 26.87 -26.97
CA GLU A 305 2.57 27.42 -27.84
C GLU A 305 2.50 26.92 -29.30
N ASN A 306 1.46 26.16 -29.69
CA ASN A 306 1.37 25.47 -30.99
C ASN A 306 2.60 24.59 -31.33
N ASN A 307 3.29 24.11 -30.30
CA ASN A 307 4.55 23.38 -30.40
C ASN A 307 4.34 21.87 -30.14
N ILE A 308 3.28 21.29 -30.69
CA ILE A 308 2.94 19.87 -30.53
C ILE A 308 4.05 18.99 -31.13
N ASP A 309 4.61 19.38 -32.28
CA ASP A 309 5.74 18.69 -32.92
C ASP A 309 7.03 18.76 -32.09
N ALA A 310 7.20 19.82 -31.28
CA ALA A 310 8.34 19.91 -30.36
C ALA A 310 8.14 19.02 -29.12
N MET A 311 6.91 18.84 -28.66
CA MET A 311 6.58 17.85 -27.63
C MET A 311 6.79 16.43 -28.15
N GLU A 312 6.41 16.15 -29.40
CA GLU A 312 6.59 14.85 -30.06
C GLU A 312 8.06 14.57 -30.39
N LYS A 313 8.82 15.58 -30.84
CA LYS A 313 10.28 15.48 -30.95
C LYS A 313 10.94 15.29 -29.59
N GLU A 314 10.59 16.03 -28.54
CA GLU A 314 11.05 15.67 -27.17
C GLU A 314 10.57 14.28 -26.72
N MET A 315 9.50 13.76 -27.33
CA MET A 315 9.03 12.38 -27.17
C MET A 315 9.84 11.35 -27.98
N ASP A 316 10.45 11.72 -29.10
CA ASP A 316 11.16 10.79 -30.02
C ASP A 316 12.69 10.95 -30.06
N THR A 317 13.26 12.15 -29.88
CA THR A 317 14.68 12.49 -30.10
C THR A 317 15.62 12.20 -28.92
N LEU A 318 15.18 11.41 -27.94
CA LEU A 318 16.02 10.96 -26.82
C LEU A 318 16.08 9.43 -26.79
N SER A 319 16.30 8.84 -27.96
CA SER A 319 16.84 7.48 -28.14
C SER A 319 18.35 7.48 -27.94
#